data_AF-A0ABD2HP14-F1
#
_entry.id   AF-A0ABD2HP14-F1
#
_cell.length_a   1.000
_cell.length_b   1.000
_cell.length_c   1.000
_cell.angle_alpha   90.00
_cell.angle_beta   90.00
_cell.angle_gamma   90.00
#
_symmetry.space_group_name_H-M   'P 1'
#
loop_
_entity.id
_entity.type
_entity.pdbx_description
1 polymer ?
#
loop_
_entity_poly.entity_id
_entity_poly.type
_entity_poly.pdbx_seq_one_letter_code
_entity_poly.pdbx_strand_id
1 'polypeptide(L)'
;MDVKRLQQDVQVRWNSSLYMLQSILEQKRALSVYAADYSLPATLTANQWTLMEKTAEVLAPFEELTRDVSRPTASAADVIPAITALKRVLSREKTTDQGVRTMKSTLLEAVETRFAEVEEEPLYSIATLVDPRYKDRFFTKSDNLRLATDNLILEVAKIERAASEEPEEAEPMRKTPRQEASSSLGSALDEILEENQLEAGP
;
A
#
# COMPACT_ATOMS: atom_id res chain seq x y z
N MET A 1 -23.45 2.25 -21.98
CA MET A 1 -22.87 1.34 -20.97
C MET A 1 -21.61 0.78 -21.57
N ASP A 2 -20.47 0.94 -20.90
CA ASP A 2 -19.22 0.33 -21.37
C ASP A 2 -19.31 -1.19 -21.27
N VAL A 3 -18.91 -1.88 -22.33
CA VAL A 3 -18.92 -3.34 -22.39
C VAL A 3 -17.80 -3.86 -21.49
N LYS A 4 -18.19 -4.47 -20.36
CA LYS A 4 -17.23 -5.08 -19.44
C LYS A 4 -16.74 -6.42 -19.99
N ARG A 5 -15.42 -6.57 -20.07
CA ARG A 5 -14.75 -7.78 -20.57
C ARG A 5 -14.06 -8.50 -19.43
N LEU A 6 -14.02 -9.83 -19.50
CA LEU A 6 -13.17 -10.63 -18.61
C LEU A 6 -11.71 -10.29 -18.89
N GLN A 7 -10.95 -10.10 -17.83
CA GLN A 7 -9.52 -9.83 -17.92
C GLN A 7 -8.75 -11.13 -17.84
N GLN A 8 -7.76 -11.30 -18.71
CA GLN A 8 -6.88 -12.46 -18.67
C GLN A 8 -5.74 -12.23 -17.68
N ASP A 9 -5.34 -13.30 -17.00
CA ASP A 9 -4.12 -13.29 -16.20
C ASP A 9 -2.88 -13.22 -17.11
N VAL A 10 -1.89 -12.45 -16.68
CA VAL A 10 -0.65 -12.16 -17.41
C VAL A 10 0.51 -12.34 -16.45
N GLN A 11 1.25 -13.44 -16.60
CA GLN A 11 2.29 -13.88 -15.66
C GLN A 11 3.32 -12.80 -15.27
N VAL A 12 3.64 -11.86 -16.16
CA VAL A 12 4.65 -10.82 -15.93
C VAL A 12 4.13 -9.60 -15.15
N ARG A 13 2.83 -9.51 -14.86
CA ARG A 13 2.22 -8.41 -14.11
C ARG A 13 1.44 -8.97 -12.94
N TRP A 14 1.99 -8.88 -11.74
CA TRP A 14 1.37 -9.47 -10.55
C TRP A 14 -0.11 -9.04 -10.33
N ASN A 15 -0.47 -7.80 -10.69
CA ASN A 15 -1.85 -7.28 -10.59
C ASN A 15 -2.87 -7.98 -11.50
N SER A 16 -2.44 -8.64 -12.58
CA SER A 16 -3.36 -9.25 -13.54
C SER A 16 -4.20 -10.35 -12.91
N SER A 17 -3.64 -11.10 -11.96
CA SER A 17 -4.38 -12.18 -11.31
C SER A 17 -5.52 -11.61 -10.46
N LEU A 18 -5.27 -10.52 -9.73
CA LEU A 18 -6.31 -9.81 -8.98
C LEU A 18 -7.40 -9.26 -9.92
N TYR A 19 -7.00 -8.58 -11.00
CA TYR A 19 -7.97 -8.01 -11.93
C TYR A 19 -8.78 -9.08 -12.68
N MET A 20 -8.16 -10.22 -13.02
CA MET A 20 -8.86 -11.40 -13.53
C MET A 20 -9.92 -11.86 -12.53
N LEU A 21 -9.54 -12.09 -11.26
CA LEU A 21 -10.48 -12.52 -10.21
C LEU A 21 -11.65 -11.54 -10.09
N GLN A 22 -11.37 -10.24 -9.94
CA GLN A 22 -12.40 -9.20 -9.84
C GLN A 22 -13.33 -9.19 -11.06
N SER A 23 -12.79 -9.33 -12.28
CA SER A 23 -13.59 -9.38 -13.50
C SER A 23 -14.44 -10.65 -13.61
N ILE A 24 -14.02 -11.78 -13.05
CA ILE A 24 -14.86 -13.00 -13.04
C ILE A 24 -15.97 -12.85 -12.00
N LEU A 25 -15.65 -12.30 -10.82
CA LEU A 25 -16.60 -12.06 -9.73
C LEU A 25 -17.70 -11.08 -10.14
N GLU A 26 -17.32 -10.00 -10.82
CA GLU A 26 -18.28 -8.99 -11.28
C GLU A 26 -19.26 -9.55 -12.34
N GLN A 27 -18.83 -10.56 -13.09
CA GLN A 27 -19.60 -11.24 -14.13
C GLN A 27 -20.30 -12.51 -13.64
N LYS A 28 -20.22 -12.85 -12.34
CA LYS A 28 -20.74 -14.09 -11.74
C LYS A 28 -22.16 -14.41 -12.19
N ARG A 29 -23.08 -13.44 -12.13
CA ARG A 29 -24.48 -13.63 -12.54
C ARG A 29 -24.60 -13.93 -14.04
N ALA A 30 -23.92 -13.19 -14.89
CA ALA A 30 -23.97 -13.38 -16.34
C ALA A 30 -23.41 -14.76 -16.73
N LEU A 31 -22.30 -15.16 -16.10
CA LEU A 31 -21.70 -16.49 -16.28
C LEU A 31 -22.63 -17.60 -15.81
N SER A 32 -23.32 -17.44 -14.67
CA SER A 32 -24.28 -18.43 -14.18
C SER A 32 -25.47 -18.62 -15.11
N VAL A 33 -26.02 -17.53 -15.68
CA VAL A 33 -27.12 -17.63 -16.65
C VAL A 33 -26.63 -18.28 -17.95
N TYR A 34 -25.49 -17.84 -18.46
CA TYR A 34 -24.91 -18.41 -19.67
C TYR A 34 -24.59 -19.91 -19.52
N ALA A 35 -24.11 -20.34 -18.35
CA ALA A 35 -23.85 -21.75 -18.05
C ALA A 35 -25.10 -22.63 -18.03
N ALA A 36 -26.31 -22.05 -17.91
CA ALA A 36 -27.56 -22.80 -17.96
C ALA A 36 -27.91 -23.22 -19.40
N ASP A 37 -27.56 -22.38 -20.38
CA ASP A 37 -27.87 -22.58 -21.80
C ASP A 37 -26.70 -23.18 -22.60
N TYR A 38 -25.46 -23.01 -22.10
CA TYR A 38 -24.24 -23.37 -22.81
C TYR A 38 -23.27 -24.15 -21.92
N SER A 39 -22.56 -25.12 -22.52
CA SER A 39 -21.47 -25.82 -21.86
C SER A 39 -20.25 -24.89 -21.72
N LEU A 40 -19.86 -24.61 -20.48
CA LEU A 40 -18.64 -23.89 -20.17
C LEU A 40 -17.46 -24.86 -20.02
N PRO A 41 -16.22 -24.42 -20.33
CA PRO A 41 -15.02 -25.25 -20.14
C PRO A 41 -14.78 -25.62 -18.67
N ALA A 42 -15.31 -24.83 -17.74
CA ALA A 42 -15.30 -25.12 -16.31
C ALA A 42 -16.47 -24.44 -15.61
N THR A 43 -17.00 -25.07 -14.57
CA THR A 43 -18.00 -24.49 -13.67
C THR A 43 -17.43 -24.41 -12.26
N LEU A 44 -17.56 -23.25 -11.62
CA LEU A 44 -17.08 -23.03 -10.27
C LEU A 44 -18.16 -23.40 -9.25
N THR A 45 -17.77 -24.16 -8.23
CA THR A 45 -18.60 -24.46 -7.06
C THR A 45 -18.81 -23.21 -6.20
N ALA A 46 -19.83 -23.23 -5.34
CA ALA A 46 -20.07 -22.14 -4.38
C ALA A 46 -18.83 -21.84 -3.51
N ASN A 47 -18.11 -22.88 -3.08
CA ASN A 47 -16.90 -22.72 -2.28
C ASN A 47 -15.76 -22.05 -3.08
N GLN A 48 -15.60 -22.38 -4.36
CA GLN A 48 -14.60 -21.74 -5.22
C GLN A 48 -14.92 -20.26 -5.46
N TRP A 49 -16.19 -19.92 -5.67
CA TRP A 49 -16.62 -18.52 -5.74
C TRP A 49 -16.26 -17.75 -4.47
N THR A 50 -16.64 -18.29 -3.31
CA THR A 50 -16.33 -17.68 -2.01
C THR A 50 -14.83 -17.56 -1.76
N LEU A 51 -14.05 -18.57 -2.16
CA LEU A 51 -12.59 -18.52 -2.04
C LEU A 51 -12.01 -17.40 -2.90
N MET A 52 -12.45 -17.26 -4.16
CA MET A 52 -12.03 -16.16 -5.03
C MET A 52 -12.36 -14.79 -4.47
N GLU A 53 -13.56 -14.61 -3.90
CA GLU A 53 -13.97 -13.36 -3.22
C GLU A 53 -12.98 -13.01 -2.10
N LYS A 54 -12.71 -13.96 -1.19
CA LYS A 54 -11.76 -13.75 -0.09
C LYS A 54 -10.32 -13.53 -0.58
N THR A 55 -9.88 -14.23 -1.62
CA THR A 55 -8.55 -14.03 -2.21
C THR A 55 -8.42 -12.64 -2.81
N ALA A 56 -9.44 -12.16 -3.54
CA ALA A 56 -9.44 -10.81 -4.08
C ALA A 56 -9.42 -9.74 -2.97
N GLU A 57 -10.16 -9.95 -1.88
CA GLU A 57 -10.14 -9.06 -0.70
C GLU A 57 -8.76 -8.98 -0.03
N VAL A 58 -8.04 -10.11 0.08
CA VAL A 58 -6.68 -10.11 0.65
C VAL A 58 -5.67 -9.40 -0.24
N LEU A 59 -5.83 -9.49 -1.57
CA LEU A 59 -4.89 -8.89 -2.53
C LEU A 59 -5.20 -7.42 -2.82
N ALA A 60 -6.44 -6.95 -2.64
CA ALA A 60 -6.84 -5.58 -2.94
C ALA A 60 -5.98 -4.49 -2.26
N PRO A 61 -5.59 -4.61 -0.96
CA PRO A 61 -4.71 -3.64 -0.31
C PRO A 61 -3.34 -3.49 -0.98
N PHE A 62 -2.79 -4.57 -1.54
CA PHE A 62 -1.52 -4.49 -2.26
C PHE A 62 -1.65 -3.67 -3.54
N GLU A 63 -2.75 -3.82 -4.26
CA GLU A 63 -2.97 -3.12 -5.52
C GLU A 63 -3.23 -1.65 -5.27
N GLU A 64 -4.05 -1.33 -4.26
CA GLU A 64 -4.32 0.05 -3.86
C GLU A 64 -3.03 0.76 -3.44
N LEU A 65 -2.21 0.12 -2.60
CA LEU A 65 -0.93 0.67 -2.17
C LEU A 65 0.02 0.84 -3.36
N THR A 66 0.13 -0.17 -4.22
CA THR A 66 1.00 -0.12 -5.40
C THR A 66 0.57 1.01 -6.33
N ARG A 67 -0.73 1.19 -6.54
CA ARG A 67 -1.27 2.30 -7.33
C ARG A 67 -0.95 3.65 -6.69
N ASP A 68 -1.10 3.76 -5.38
CA ASP A 68 -0.85 4.99 -4.62
C ASP A 68 0.61 5.42 -4.69
N VAL A 69 1.56 4.49 -4.47
CA VAL A 69 3.00 4.77 -4.58
C VAL A 69 3.48 4.93 -6.03
N SER A 70 2.70 4.45 -7.01
CA SER A 70 3.00 4.65 -8.44
C SER A 70 2.42 5.96 -9.00
N ARG A 71 1.73 6.77 -8.18
CA ARG A 71 1.19 8.06 -8.64
C ARG A 71 2.34 9.03 -8.94
N PRO A 72 2.17 9.94 -9.91
CA PRO A 72 3.17 10.99 -10.17
C PRO A 72 3.45 11.91 -8.98
N THR A 73 2.52 11.97 -8.03
CA THR A 73 2.62 12.79 -6.81
C THR A 73 3.13 12.01 -5.61
N ALA A 74 3.44 10.72 -5.76
CA ALA A 74 3.97 9.90 -4.68
C ALA A 74 5.38 10.39 -4.29
N SER A 75 5.67 10.34 -3.00
CA SER A 75 6.94 10.74 -2.40
C SER A 75 7.61 9.55 -1.72
N ALA A 76 8.94 9.60 -1.57
CA ALA A 76 9.68 8.67 -0.72
C ALA A 76 9.15 8.63 0.72
N ALA A 77 8.55 9.74 1.18
CA ALA A 77 7.90 9.85 2.49
C ALA A 77 6.66 8.93 2.64
N ASP A 78 6.04 8.50 1.54
CA ASP A 78 4.85 7.66 1.59
C ASP A 78 5.20 6.17 1.83
N VAL A 79 6.46 5.77 1.65
CA VAL A 79 6.90 4.36 1.66
C VAL A 79 6.75 3.71 3.04
N ILE A 80 7.27 4.34 4.10
CA ILE A 80 7.17 3.79 5.46
C ILE A 80 5.70 3.71 5.90
N PRO A 81 4.88 4.79 5.78
CA PRO A 81 3.45 4.72 6.09
C PRO A 81 2.70 3.64 5.31
N ALA A 82 2.99 3.49 4.02
CA ALA A 82 2.37 2.49 3.17
C ALA A 82 2.66 1.06 3.67
N ILE A 83 3.92 0.75 3.95
CA ILE A 83 4.33 -0.57 4.45
C ILE A 83 3.73 -0.84 5.83
N THR A 84 3.74 0.14 6.73
CA THR A 84 3.13 0.04 8.07
C THR A 84 1.62 -0.22 7.98
N ALA A 85 0.91 0.49 7.10
CA ALA A 85 -0.51 0.26 6.85
C ALA A 85 -0.78 -1.13 6.28
N LEU A 86 0.02 -1.60 5.32
CA LEU A 86 -0.11 -2.93 4.73
C LEU A 86 0.08 -4.04 5.78
N LYS A 87 1.11 -3.94 6.62
CA LYS A 87 1.34 -4.86 7.75
C LYS A 87 0.11 -4.89 8.67
N ARG A 88 -0.43 -3.73 9.07
CA ARG A 88 -1.64 -3.64 9.92
C ARG A 88 -2.85 -4.31 9.29
N VAL A 89 -3.07 -4.14 7.98
CA VAL A 89 -4.19 -4.78 7.26
C VAL A 89 -4.04 -6.31 7.22
N LEU A 90 -2.81 -6.80 7.02
CA LEU A 90 -2.52 -8.23 6.98
C LEU A 90 -2.61 -8.88 8.38
N SER A 91 -2.19 -8.20 9.44
CA SER A 91 -2.26 -8.72 10.81
C SER A 91 -3.68 -8.79 11.37
N ARG A 92 -4.64 -8.04 10.81
CA ARG A 92 -6.05 -8.07 11.24
C ARG A 92 -6.70 -9.43 10.93
N GLU A 93 -7.04 -10.20 11.96
CA GLU A 93 -7.75 -11.48 11.78
C GLU A 93 -9.27 -11.27 11.75
N LYS A 94 -9.87 -11.42 10.57
CA LYS A 94 -11.33 -11.27 10.36
C LYS A 94 -11.99 -12.49 9.72
N THR A 95 -11.22 -13.53 9.38
CA THR A 95 -11.71 -14.67 8.60
C THR A 95 -11.55 -15.98 9.34
N THR A 96 -12.58 -16.82 9.28
CA THR A 96 -12.56 -18.19 9.84
C THR A 96 -11.91 -19.20 8.90
N ASP A 97 -11.68 -18.82 7.64
CA ASP A 97 -11.12 -19.67 6.59
C ASP A 97 -9.62 -19.91 6.80
N GLN A 98 -9.24 -21.18 6.97
CA GLN A 98 -7.84 -21.54 7.24
C GLN A 98 -6.92 -21.22 6.06
N GLY A 99 -7.35 -21.48 4.83
CA GLY A 99 -6.51 -21.24 3.64
C GLY A 99 -6.23 -19.75 3.46
N VAL A 100 -7.24 -18.91 3.67
CA VAL A 100 -7.09 -17.45 3.62
C VAL A 100 -6.19 -16.94 4.75
N ARG A 101 -6.28 -17.53 5.94
CA ARG A 101 -5.36 -17.18 7.05
C ARG A 101 -3.92 -17.55 6.74
N THR A 102 -3.68 -18.74 6.20
CA THR A 102 -2.34 -19.13 5.73
C THR A 102 -1.82 -18.14 4.69
N MET A 103 -2.64 -17.78 3.69
CA MET A 103 -2.28 -16.80 2.67
C MET A 103 -1.90 -15.44 3.30
N LYS A 104 -2.72 -14.91 4.21
CA LYS A 104 -2.42 -13.64 4.90
C LYS A 104 -1.12 -13.71 5.69
N SER A 105 -0.88 -14.80 6.43
CA SER A 105 0.33 -15.00 7.22
C SER A 105 1.58 -15.04 6.34
N THR A 106 1.56 -15.84 5.26
CA THR A 106 2.67 -15.93 4.30
C THR A 106 2.94 -14.59 3.62
N LEU A 107 1.89 -13.83 3.28
CA LEU A 107 2.04 -12.50 2.69
C LEU A 107 2.61 -11.48 3.69
N LEU A 108 2.18 -11.53 4.96
CA LEU A 108 2.72 -10.68 6.01
C LEU A 108 4.20 -10.96 6.24
N GLU A 109 4.59 -12.22 6.39
CA GLU A 109 5.98 -12.65 6.55
C GLU A 109 6.84 -12.19 5.36
N ALA A 110 6.33 -12.29 4.13
CA ALA A 110 7.03 -11.81 2.95
C ALA A 110 7.23 -10.27 2.96
N VAL A 111 6.22 -9.51 3.40
CA VAL A 111 6.31 -8.05 3.55
C VAL A 111 7.31 -7.68 4.65
N GLU A 112 7.27 -8.34 5.80
CA GLU A 112 8.19 -8.11 6.90
C GLU A 112 9.64 -8.42 6.51
N THR A 113 9.86 -9.51 5.78
CA THR A 113 11.19 -9.91 5.31
C THR A 113 11.72 -8.93 4.26
N ARG A 114 10.91 -8.57 3.26
CA ARG A 114 11.35 -7.72 2.15
C ARG A 114 11.59 -6.27 2.55
N PHE A 115 10.88 -5.79 3.57
CA PHE A 115 10.97 -4.43 4.07
C PHE A 115 11.47 -4.36 5.52
N ALA A 116 12.33 -5.30 5.92
CA ALA A 116 12.86 -5.38 7.28
C ALA A 116 13.66 -4.12 7.66
N GLU A 117 14.43 -3.58 6.71
CA GLU A 117 15.38 -2.48 6.91
C GLU A 117 14.87 -1.14 6.33
N VAL A 118 13.58 -1.06 5.95
CA VAL A 118 13.06 0.13 5.26
C VAL A 118 13.12 1.41 6.12
N GLU A 119 13.01 1.27 7.44
CA GLU A 119 13.13 2.38 8.38
C GLU A 119 14.60 2.77 8.66
N GLU A 120 15.56 1.92 8.30
CA GLU A 120 17.00 2.17 8.47
C GLU A 120 17.58 2.90 7.25
N GLU A 121 16.95 2.76 6.08
CA GLU A 121 17.33 3.44 4.85
C GLU A 121 17.14 4.97 4.97
N PRO A 122 18.21 5.78 4.88
CA PRO A 122 18.14 7.23 5.06
C PRO A 122 17.16 7.93 4.12
N LEU A 123 17.03 7.47 2.87
CA LEU A 123 16.12 8.08 1.91
C LEU A 123 14.66 8.05 2.39
N TYR A 124 14.19 6.89 2.85
CA TYR A 124 12.79 6.74 3.27
C TYR A 124 12.56 7.30 4.68
N SER A 125 13.49 7.07 5.59
CA SER A 125 13.38 7.51 6.99
C SER A 125 13.41 9.03 7.11
N ILE A 126 14.39 9.71 6.49
CA ILE A 126 14.46 11.17 6.51
C ILE A 126 13.24 11.77 5.81
N ALA A 127 12.88 11.27 4.62
CA ALA A 127 11.74 11.80 3.86
C ALA A 127 10.43 11.69 4.67
N THR A 128 10.20 10.56 5.36
CA THR A 128 9.03 10.36 6.21
C THR A 128 9.04 11.31 7.42
N LEU A 129 10.20 11.46 8.07
CA LEU A 129 10.36 12.30 9.26
C LEU A 129 10.12 13.78 8.98
N VAL A 130 10.57 14.29 7.83
CA VAL A 130 10.39 15.71 7.47
C VAL A 130 9.01 16.01 6.86
N ASP A 131 8.25 14.99 6.46
CA ASP A 131 6.92 15.19 5.91
C ASP A 131 5.91 15.51 7.04
N PRO A 132 5.25 16.68 7.02
CA PRO A 132 4.33 17.09 8.07
C PRO A 132 3.14 16.15 8.28
N ARG A 133 2.79 15.34 7.26
CA ARG A 133 1.70 14.36 7.33
C ARG A 133 2.02 13.18 8.25
N TYR A 134 3.31 12.83 8.37
CA TYR A 134 3.75 11.58 8.98
C TYR A 134 4.61 11.82 10.22
N LYS A 135 5.68 12.61 10.08
CA LYS A 135 6.65 12.88 11.14
C LYS A 135 7.19 11.58 11.75
N ASP A 136 7.16 11.47 13.07
CA ASP A 136 7.60 10.33 13.87
C ASP A 136 6.54 9.20 13.99
N ARG A 137 5.30 9.42 13.52
CA ARG A 137 4.15 8.56 13.84
C ARG A 137 4.14 7.19 13.19
N PHE A 138 5.00 6.95 12.20
CA PHE A 138 5.02 5.69 11.45
C PHE A 138 6.29 4.87 11.68
N PHE A 139 7.17 5.32 12.59
CA PHE A 139 8.34 4.55 13.00
C PHE A 139 7.93 3.51 14.03
N THR A 140 8.22 2.23 13.73
CA THR A 140 7.85 1.13 14.62
C THR A 140 8.86 0.96 15.76
N LYS A 141 10.13 1.32 15.52
CA LYS A 141 11.22 1.20 16.50
C LYS A 141 11.75 2.58 16.88
N SER A 142 11.87 2.86 18.18
CA SER A 142 12.45 4.10 18.70
C SER A 142 13.90 4.31 18.24
N ASP A 143 14.67 3.22 18.10
CA ASP A 143 16.05 3.27 17.63
C ASP A 143 16.15 3.75 16.17
N ASN A 144 15.20 3.35 15.33
CA ASN A 144 15.15 3.77 13.93
C ASN A 144 14.78 5.26 13.81
N LEU A 145 13.86 5.74 14.65
CA LEU A 145 13.54 7.17 14.73
C LEU A 145 14.76 8.00 15.14
N ARG A 146 15.54 7.51 16.11
CA ARG A 146 16.78 8.17 16.54
C ARG A 146 17.80 8.19 15.40
N LEU A 147 18.00 7.07 14.72
CA LEU A 147 18.89 6.97 13.56
C LEU A 147 18.46 7.92 12.43
N ALA A 148 17.17 8.00 12.13
CA ALA A 148 16.62 8.92 11.14
C ALA A 148 16.89 10.39 11.50
N THR A 149 16.76 10.74 12.79
CA THR A 149 17.06 12.08 13.30
C THR A 149 18.54 12.41 13.17
N ASP A 150 19.42 11.48 13.56
CA ASP A 150 20.88 11.64 13.43
C ASP A 150 21.29 11.84 11.96
N ASN A 151 20.73 11.03 11.05
CA ASN A 151 20.97 11.17 9.61
C ASN A 151 20.44 12.50 9.05
N LEU A 152 19.26 12.96 9.49
CA LEU A 152 18.72 14.27 9.09
C LEU A 152 19.64 15.42 9.52
N ILE A 153 20.15 15.40 10.75
CA ILE A 153 21.09 16.42 11.26
C ILE A 153 22.36 16.46 10.38
N LEU A 154 22.89 15.30 10.01
CA LEU A 154 24.05 15.21 9.13
C LEU A 154 23.78 15.79 7.74
N GLU A 155 22.61 15.53 7.15
CA GLU A 155 22.24 16.09 5.84
C GLU A 155 22.05 17.61 5.90
N VAL A 156 21.40 18.13 6.94
CA VAL A 156 21.25 19.59 7.13
C VAL A 156 22.63 20.26 7.24
N ALA A 157 23.54 19.69 8.03
CA ALA A 157 24.89 20.23 8.17
C ALA A 157 25.69 20.23 6.84
N LYS A 158 25.43 19.28 5.94
CA LYS A 158 26.02 19.27 4.59
C LYS A 158 25.44 20.39 3.72
N ILE A 159 24.12 20.58 3.76
CA ILE A 159 23.43 21.64 3.00
C ILE A 159 23.90 23.03 3.45
N GLU A 160 24.03 23.27 4.76
CA GLU A 160 24.53 24.56 5.29
C GLU A 160 25.94 24.89 4.82
N ARG A 161 26.84 23.89 4.78
CA ARG A 161 28.21 24.07 4.26
C ARG A 161 28.19 24.41 2.77
N ALA A 162 27.40 23.69 1.98
CA ALA A 162 27.28 23.96 0.55
C ALA A 162 26.67 25.34 0.25
N ALA A 163 25.70 25.79 1.05
CA ALA A 163 25.08 27.12 0.89
C ALA A 163 26.03 28.29 1.25
N SER A 164 27.05 28.05 2.07
CA SER A 164 28.09 29.05 2.34
C SER A 164 29.09 29.26 1.18
N GLU A 165 28.97 28.45 0.12
CA GLU A 165 29.76 28.47 -1.11
C GLU A 165 28.82 28.69 -2.34
N GLU A 166 28.34 29.92 -2.64
CA GLU A 166 27.43 30.17 -3.79
C GLU A 166 28.10 30.90 -4.99
N PRO A 167 27.55 30.86 -6.25
CA PRO A 167 26.41 30.07 -6.77
C PRO A 167 26.51 29.56 -8.25
N GLU A 168 25.57 28.70 -8.70
CA GLU A 168 25.01 28.77 -10.09
C GLU A 168 23.52 28.34 -10.15
N GLU A 169 22.73 29.06 -10.94
CA GLU A 169 21.25 29.17 -10.95
C GLU A 169 20.46 27.88 -11.21
N ALA A 170 19.30 27.72 -10.54
CA ALA A 170 18.27 26.75 -10.92
C ALA A 170 16.85 27.34 -10.88
N GLU A 171 16.09 27.13 -11.98
CA GLU A 171 14.74 27.66 -12.23
C GLU A 171 13.62 27.07 -11.34
N PRO A 172 12.49 27.78 -11.15
CA PRO A 172 11.47 27.40 -10.17
C PRO A 172 10.46 26.35 -10.69
N MET A 173 10.26 25.26 -9.93
CA MET A 173 9.19 24.27 -10.18
C MET A 173 7.79 24.76 -9.75
N ARG A 174 6.80 24.57 -10.63
CA ARG A 174 5.37 24.85 -10.40
C ARG A 174 4.69 23.74 -9.56
N LYS A 175 3.89 24.14 -8.56
CA LYS A 175 3.03 23.26 -7.74
C LYS A 175 1.65 23.06 -8.41
N THR A 176 1.15 21.82 -8.45
CA THR A 176 -0.24 21.50 -8.87
C THR A 176 -1.13 21.10 -7.68
N PRO A 177 -2.46 21.37 -7.74
CA PRO A 177 -3.37 21.22 -6.60
C PRO A 177 -3.86 19.77 -6.38
N ARG A 178 -4.07 19.44 -5.10
CA ARG A 178 -4.50 18.15 -4.54
C ARG A 178 -6.03 18.01 -4.59
N GLN A 179 -6.55 16.88 -5.06
CA GLN A 179 -7.95 16.47 -4.90
C GLN A 179 -8.02 15.21 -4.05
N GLU A 180 -8.83 15.26 -2.99
CA GLU A 180 -9.03 14.16 -2.05
C GLU A 180 -10.19 13.28 -2.49
N ALA A 181 -9.96 11.97 -2.55
CA ALA A 181 -11.00 10.96 -2.65
C ALA A 181 -10.89 10.05 -1.43
N SER A 182 -11.98 9.92 -0.67
CA SER A 182 -12.07 9.08 0.52
C SER A 182 -12.02 7.60 0.12
N SER A 183 -11.06 6.83 0.66
CA SER A 183 -11.00 5.37 0.54
C SER A 183 -10.79 4.70 1.91
N SER A 184 -10.99 3.37 1.95
CA SER A 184 -10.86 2.53 3.15
C SER A 184 -9.44 2.47 3.73
N LEU A 185 -8.40 2.90 3.00
CA LEU A 185 -7.04 3.07 3.53
C LEU A 185 -6.83 4.42 4.21
N GLY A 186 -7.54 5.46 3.76
CA GLY A 186 -7.60 6.74 4.46
C GLY A 186 -8.01 6.54 5.92
N SER A 187 -9.05 5.72 6.14
CA SER A 187 -9.47 5.41 7.51
C SER A 187 -8.43 4.64 8.34
N ALA A 188 -7.57 3.82 7.73
CA ALA A 188 -6.53 3.10 8.47
C ALA A 188 -5.32 4.00 8.79
N LEU A 189 -4.97 4.92 7.87
CA LEU A 189 -3.98 5.96 8.12
C LEU A 189 -4.48 6.92 9.21
N ASP A 190 -5.73 7.36 9.13
CA ASP A 190 -6.36 8.22 10.12
C ASP A 190 -6.42 7.55 11.49
N GLU A 191 -6.77 6.26 11.56
CA GLU A 191 -6.80 5.48 12.81
C GLU A 191 -5.40 5.39 13.46
N ILE A 192 -4.34 5.15 12.68
CA ILE A 192 -2.95 5.16 13.20
C ILE A 192 -2.55 6.56 13.69
N LEU A 193 -2.94 7.61 12.95
CA LEU A 193 -2.66 8.99 13.32
C LEU A 193 -3.41 9.40 14.61
N GLU A 194 -4.61 8.88 14.85
CA GLU A 194 -5.41 9.13 16.05
C GLU A 194 -4.88 8.34 17.26
N GLU A 195 -4.52 7.07 17.10
CA GLU A 195 -3.92 6.25 18.17
C GLU A 195 -2.62 6.87 18.69
N ASN A 196 -1.73 7.28 17.76
CA ASN A 196 -0.45 7.89 18.12
C ASN A 196 -0.57 9.35 18.59
N GLN A 197 -1.75 9.98 18.45
CA GLN A 197 -2.05 11.27 19.09
C GLN A 197 -2.48 11.10 20.55
N LEU A 198 -3.13 10.00 20.90
CA LEU A 198 -3.59 9.71 22.25
C LEU A 198 -2.45 9.26 23.18
N GLU A 199 -1.42 8.61 22.64
CA GLU A 199 -0.19 8.30 23.40
C GLU A 199 0.73 9.52 23.61
N ALA A 200 0.44 10.65 22.93
CA ALA A 200 1.21 11.89 23.02
C ALA A 200 0.49 13.03 23.79
N GLY A 201 -0.62 12.74 24.48
CA GLY A 201 -1.30 13.66 25.41
C GLY A 201 -0.76 13.56 26.84
N PRO A 202 -0.77 14.65 27.62
CA PRO A 202 0.24 15.01 28.64
C PRO A 202 0.41 14.03 29.82
#